data_AF-A0A7X7RVT2-F1
#
_entry.id   AF-A0A7X7RVT2-F1
#
_cell.length_a   1.000
_cell.length_b   1.000
_cell.length_c   1.000
_cell.angle_alpha   90.00
_cell.angle_beta   90.00
_cell.angle_gamma   90.00
#
_symmetry.space_group_name_H-M   'P 1'
#
loop_
_entity.id
_entity.type
_entity.pdbx_description
1 polymer ?
#
loop_
_entity_poly.entity_id
_entity_poly.type
_entity_poly.pdbx_seq_one_letter_code
_entity_poly.pdbx_strand_id
1 'polypeptide(L)'
;MKKTGLGRDPLKWIQPTTAEKKGIEIKTDNITPFKRKKTPSEALPKFKTFEVRLTSLLREDQLEFLDKLTRDIQKNRASEFKKERITKNTLIRVFIDAFMDTEIDTSDIPDEKTLLKRVKELIQ
;
A
#
# COMPACT_ATOMS: atom_id res chain seq x y z
N MET A 1 -32.01 45.39 -27.74
CA MET A 1 -32.36 43.96 -27.58
C MET A 1 -31.12 43.12 -27.82
N LYS A 2 -30.49 42.53 -26.79
CA LYS A 2 -29.34 41.62 -26.95
C LYS A 2 -29.85 40.18 -26.81
N LYS A 3 -29.76 39.40 -27.89
CA LYS A 3 -30.10 37.97 -27.92
C LYS A 3 -28.94 37.19 -27.30
N THR A 4 -29.13 36.63 -26.11
CA THR A 4 -28.16 35.71 -25.48
C THR A 4 -28.43 34.30 -26.00
N GLY A 5 -27.61 33.87 -26.96
CA GLY A 5 -27.66 32.55 -27.60
C GLY A 5 -27.03 31.41 -26.79
N LEU A 6 -27.11 31.45 -25.47
CA LEU A 6 -26.68 30.34 -24.62
C LEU A 6 -27.88 29.82 -23.85
N GLY A 7 -28.38 28.66 -24.31
CA GLY A 7 -29.38 27.88 -23.59
C GLY A 7 -28.94 27.56 -22.16
N ARG A 8 -29.94 27.35 -21.30
CA ARG A 8 -29.86 26.98 -19.87
C ARG A 8 -28.46 26.93 -19.25
N ASP A 9 -28.27 27.85 -18.31
CA ASP A 9 -27.13 27.98 -17.41
C ASP A 9 -26.50 26.62 -17.02
N PRO A 10 -25.28 26.29 -17.52
CA PRO A 10 -24.67 24.96 -17.41
C PRO A 10 -24.24 24.58 -15.99
N LEU A 11 -24.34 25.50 -15.03
CA LEU A 11 -23.97 25.27 -13.63
C LEU A 11 -25.16 24.85 -12.75
N LYS A 12 -26.38 24.74 -13.29
CA LYS A 12 -27.58 24.39 -12.51
C LYS A 12 -27.57 23.01 -11.84
N TRP A 13 -26.77 22.08 -12.34
CA TRP A 13 -26.68 20.71 -11.78
C TRP A 13 -25.72 20.63 -10.59
N ILE A 14 -24.95 21.68 -10.32
CA ILE A 14 -23.98 21.74 -9.24
C ILE A 14 -24.69 22.28 -7.99
N GLN A 15 -24.86 21.44 -6.97
CA GLN A 15 -25.34 21.91 -5.67
C GLN A 15 -24.19 22.53 -4.87
N PRO A 16 -24.36 23.72 -4.29
CA PRO A 16 -23.33 24.36 -3.47
C PRO A 16 -23.10 23.57 -2.17
N THR A 17 -21.84 23.16 -1.94
CA THR A 17 -21.42 22.39 -0.76
C THR A 17 -21.33 23.24 0.51
N THR A 18 -21.46 24.56 0.38
CA THR A 18 -21.53 25.50 1.50
C THR A 18 -22.98 25.64 1.92
N ALA A 19 -23.34 25.03 3.04
CA ALA A 19 -24.62 25.26 3.69
C ALA A 19 -24.74 26.73 4.10
N GLU A 20 -25.39 27.55 3.27
CA GLU A 20 -25.94 28.85 3.72
C GLU A 20 -27.08 28.57 4.70
N LYS A 21 -26.74 28.42 5.98
CA LYS A 21 -27.74 28.47 7.05
C LYS A 21 -28.17 29.92 7.25
N LYS A 22 -29.29 30.27 6.61
CA LYS A 22 -30.19 31.32 7.11
C LYS A 22 -30.54 30.99 8.57
N GLY A 23 -30.56 32.04 9.39
CA GLY A 23 -30.46 31.99 10.84
C GLY A 23 -31.38 30.99 11.53
N ILE A 24 -30.77 30.20 12.41
CA ILE A 24 -31.43 29.60 13.56
C ILE A 24 -30.43 29.76 14.71
N GLU A 25 -30.70 30.69 15.62
CA GLU A 25 -30.04 30.76 16.91
C GLU A 25 -30.36 29.46 17.67
N ILE A 26 -29.39 28.55 17.76
CA ILE A 26 -29.46 27.40 18.66
C ILE A 26 -28.33 27.57 19.67
N LYS A 27 -28.75 27.84 20.91
CA LYS A 27 -27.92 27.99 22.09
C LYS A 27 -26.92 26.85 22.19
N THR A 28 -25.65 27.21 22.34
CA THR A 28 -24.52 26.31 22.58
C THR A 28 -24.60 25.77 24.00
N ASP A 29 -25.33 24.68 24.22
CA ASP A 29 -25.21 23.90 25.45
C ASP A 29 -24.95 22.43 25.08
N ASN A 30 -23.74 21.97 25.43
CA ASN A 30 -23.33 20.57 25.57
C ASN A 30 -23.20 19.72 24.29
N ILE A 31 -22.18 20.02 23.47
CA ILE A 31 -21.50 18.99 22.69
C ILE A 31 -20.34 18.46 23.54
N THR A 32 -20.61 17.43 24.34
CA THR A 32 -19.52 16.63 24.91
C THR A 32 -18.66 16.10 23.75
N PRO A 33 -17.33 16.31 23.75
CA PRO A 33 -16.50 15.72 22.71
C PRO A 33 -16.59 14.20 22.86
N PHE A 34 -16.95 13.51 21.78
CA PHE A 34 -16.83 12.06 21.68
C PHE A 34 -15.42 11.66 22.13
N LYS A 35 -15.29 11.18 23.37
CA LYS A 35 -14.08 10.51 23.86
C LYS A 35 -13.90 9.31 22.94
N ARG A 36 -12.93 9.40 22.01
CA ARG A 36 -12.41 8.22 21.32
C ARG A 36 -12.07 7.21 22.40
N LYS A 37 -12.79 6.08 22.43
CA LYS A 37 -12.40 4.93 23.24
C LYS A 37 -11.02 4.51 22.75
N LYS A 38 -10.00 4.91 23.50
CA LYS A 38 -8.61 4.51 23.28
C LYS A 38 -8.58 2.98 23.34
N THR A 39 -8.20 2.35 22.24
CA THR A 39 -7.91 0.92 22.21
C THR A 39 -6.82 0.63 23.26
N PRO A 40 -6.78 -0.57 23.87
CA PRO A 40 -5.86 -0.90 24.96
C PRO A 40 -4.36 -0.86 24.58
N SER A 41 -4.02 -0.49 23.35
CA SER A 41 -2.67 -0.25 22.87
C SER A 41 -1.98 0.97 23.51
N GLU A 42 -2.69 1.84 24.22
CA GLU A 42 -2.08 3.01 24.90
C GLU A 42 -1.49 2.72 26.30
N ALA A 43 -1.72 1.53 26.87
CA ALA A 43 -1.20 1.18 28.21
C ALA A 43 0.18 0.53 28.20
N LEU A 44 0.73 0.20 27.02
CA LEU A 44 2.05 -0.40 26.90
C LEU A 44 3.10 0.71 26.70
N PRO A 45 4.19 0.71 27.46
CA PRO A 45 5.25 1.68 27.26
C PRO A 45 5.83 1.52 25.85
N LYS A 46 6.10 2.64 25.16
CA LYS A 46 6.50 2.70 23.73
C LYS A 46 7.64 1.75 23.32
N PHE A 47 8.50 1.38 24.27
CA PHE A 47 9.59 0.44 24.03
C PHE A 47 9.14 -1.03 23.90
N LYS A 48 7.97 -1.40 24.45
CA LYS A 48 7.37 -2.74 24.26
C LYS A 48 6.67 -2.87 22.90
N THR A 49 6.32 -1.75 22.29
CA THR A 49 5.77 -1.65 20.93
C THR A 49 6.83 -1.27 19.90
N PHE A 50 8.11 -1.64 20.10
CA PHE A 50 9.07 -1.64 18.98
C PHE A 50 8.64 -2.71 17.98
N GLU A 51 7.60 -2.36 17.21
CA GLU A 51 7.17 -3.06 16.02
C GLU A 51 8.38 -2.98 15.07
N VAL A 52 9.08 -4.10 14.92
CA VAL A 52 10.23 -4.20 14.03
C VAL A 52 9.75 -3.80 12.64
N ARG A 53 10.17 -2.62 12.17
CA ARG A 53 9.84 -2.19 10.82
C ARG A 53 10.50 -3.17 9.85
N LEU A 54 9.69 -4.00 9.20
CA LEU A 54 10.13 -4.94 8.17
C LEU A 54 10.45 -4.16 6.88
N THR A 55 11.49 -3.32 6.92
CA THR A 55 11.99 -2.57 5.78
C THR A 55 13.29 -3.19 5.30
N SER A 56 13.29 -3.69 4.07
CA SER A 56 14.50 -4.16 3.38
C SER A 56 14.96 -3.10 2.40
N LEU A 57 16.26 -2.82 2.37
CA LEU A 57 16.87 -1.97 1.35
C LEU A 57 17.07 -2.83 0.08
N LEU A 58 16.40 -2.45 -1.00
CA LEU A 58 16.56 -3.07 -2.31
C LEU A 58 17.33 -2.12 -3.22
N ARG A 59 18.14 -2.68 -4.11
CA ARG A 59 18.78 -1.92 -5.18
C ARG A 59 17.75 -1.51 -6.25
N GLU A 60 18.10 -0.52 -7.04
CA GLU A 60 17.22 0.02 -8.09
C GLU A 60 16.98 -0.97 -9.24
N ASP A 61 18.01 -1.74 -9.62
CA ASP A 61 17.91 -2.84 -10.60
C ASP A 61 16.95 -3.95 -10.14
N GLN A 62 17.02 -4.32 -8.86
CA GLN A 62 16.10 -5.28 -8.25
C GLN A 62 14.66 -4.75 -8.23
N LEU A 63 14.48 -3.45 -7.96
CA LEU A 63 13.17 -2.82 -7.94
C LEU A 63 12.53 -2.79 -9.33
N GLU A 64 13.32 -2.47 -10.36
CA GLU A 64 12.92 -2.48 -11.76
C GLU A 64 12.53 -3.89 -12.22
N PHE A 65 13.33 -4.90 -11.84
CA PHE A 65 13.01 -6.30 -12.12
C PHE A 65 11.66 -6.70 -11.53
N LEU A 66 11.41 -6.38 -10.26
CA LEU A 66 10.13 -6.68 -9.59
C LEU A 66 8.95 -5.93 -10.24
N ASP A 67 9.14 -4.70 -10.69
CA ASP A 67 8.11 -3.94 -11.42
C ASP A 67 7.78 -4.60 -12.75
N LYS A 68 8.80 -4.94 -13.54
CA LYS A 68 8.62 -5.60 -14.84
C LYS A 68 7.90 -6.93 -14.68
N LEU A 69 8.36 -7.77 -13.75
CA LEU A 69 7.74 -9.07 -13.48
C LEU A 69 6.29 -8.92 -13.02
N THR A 70 6.00 -7.94 -12.15
CA THR A 70 4.63 -7.67 -11.70
C THR A 70 3.73 -7.27 -12.89
N ARG A 71 4.22 -6.41 -13.78
CA ARG A 71 3.47 -5.99 -14.99
C ARG A 71 3.23 -7.15 -15.95
N ASP A 72 4.25 -7.97 -16.18
CA ASP A 72 4.16 -9.12 -17.07
C ASP A 72 3.16 -10.17 -16.55
N ILE A 73 3.21 -10.47 -15.25
CA ILE A 73 2.24 -11.36 -14.60
C ILE A 73 0.82 -10.80 -14.74
N GLN A 74 0.63 -9.51 -14.47
CA GLN A 74 -0.69 -8.88 -14.56
C GLN A 74 -1.22 -8.84 -16.00
N LYS A 75 -0.35 -8.63 -16.99
CA LYS A 75 -0.67 -8.63 -18.42
C LYS A 75 -1.13 -10.00 -18.91
N ASN A 76 -0.46 -11.06 -18.46
CA ASN A 76 -0.73 -12.43 -18.90
C ASN A 76 -1.90 -13.09 -18.15
N ARG A 77 -2.47 -12.42 -17.14
CA ARG A 77 -3.50 -13.02 -16.28
C ARG A 77 -4.88 -12.95 -16.92
N ALA A 78 -5.43 -14.11 -17.27
CA ALA A 78 -6.83 -14.22 -17.66
C ALA A 78 -7.76 -13.91 -16.47
N SER A 79 -9.00 -13.51 -16.76
CA SER A 79 -9.96 -13.01 -15.77
C SER A 79 -10.22 -14.02 -14.64
N GLU A 80 -10.29 -15.30 -14.99
CA GLU A 80 -10.56 -16.42 -14.08
C GLU A 80 -9.49 -16.59 -12.98
N PHE A 81 -8.25 -16.15 -13.24
CA PHE A 81 -7.13 -16.30 -12.31
C PHE A 81 -6.91 -15.06 -11.43
N LYS A 82 -7.74 -14.02 -11.55
CA LYS A 82 -7.61 -12.76 -10.79
C LYS A 82 -8.23 -12.85 -9.38
N LYS A 83 -7.77 -13.82 -8.58
CA LYS A 83 -8.23 -13.99 -7.19
C LYS A 83 -7.67 -12.94 -6.23
N GLU A 84 -6.38 -12.64 -6.36
CA GLU A 84 -5.66 -11.70 -5.49
C GLU A 84 -4.74 -10.78 -6.30
N ARG A 85 -4.42 -9.59 -5.77
CA ARG A 85 -3.44 -8.70 -6.43
C ARG A 85 -2.03 -9.20 -6.16
N ILE A 86 -1.30 -9.54 -7.22
CA ILE A 86 0.13 -9.85 -7.13
C ILE A 86 0.90 -8.52 -7.08
N THR A 87 1.65 -8.33 -6.01
CA THR A 87 2.48 -7.14 -5.74
C THR A 87 3.95 -7.53 -5.59
N LYS A 88 4.85 -6.54 -5.54
CA LYS A 88 6.27 -6.76 -5.24
C LYS A 88 6.47 -7.55 -3.94
N ASN A 89 5.69 -7.22 -2.92
CA ASN A 89 5.76 -7.91 -1.63
C ASN A 89 5.30 -9.38 -1.74
N THR A 90 4.26 -9.65 -2.54
CA THR A 90 3.83 -11.03 -2.85
C THR A 90 4.97 -11.81 -3.50
N LEU A 91 5.65 -11.22 -4.49
CA LEU A 91 6.78 -11.87 -5.18
C LEU A 91 7.95 -12.14 -4.22
N ILE A 92 8.31 -11.17 -3.38
CA ILE A 92 9.38 -11.34 -2.38
C ILE A 92 9.06 -12.51 -1.45
N ARG A 93 7.82 -12.61 -0.94
CA ARG A 93 7.41 -13.73 -0.09
C ARG A 93 7.49 -15.07 -0.80
N VAL A 94 6.93 -15.16 -2.02
CA VAL A 94 6.96 -16.40 -2.82
C VAL A 94 8.40 -16.85 -3.11
N PHE A 95 9.30 -15.90 -3.41
CA PHE A 95 10.71 -16.23 -3.62
C PHE A 95 11.36 -16.72 -2.33
N ILE A 96 11.12 -16.06 -1.18
CA ILE A 96 11.63 -16.53 0.10
C ILE A 96 11.10 -17.92 0.43
N ASP A 97 9.79 -18.15 0.28
CA ASP A 97 9.15 -19.44 0.52
C ASP A 97 9.76 -20.54 -0.36
N ALA A 98 10.09 -20.23 -1.62
CA ALA A 98 10.74 -21.18 -2.53
C ALA A 98 12.16 -21.60 -2.10
N PHE A 99 12.88 -20.74 -1.37
CA PHE A 99 14.24 -21.03 -0.87
C PHE A 99 14.27 -21.43 0.60
N MET A 100 13.15 -21.30 1.32
CA MET A 100 13.11 -21.59 2.76
C MET A 100 13.43 -23.05 3.08
N ASP A 101 13.02 -23.96 2.19
CA ASP A 101 13.27 -25.40 2.33
C ASP A 101 14.59 -25.84 1.66
N THR A 102 15.37 -24.91 1.10
CA THR A 102 16.64 -25.24 0.44
C THR A 102 17.81 -25.18 1.41
N GLU A 103 18.63 -26.23 1.41
CA GLU A 103 19.85 -26.29 2.22
C GLU A 103 20.97 -25.46 1.56
N ILE A 104 21.03 -24.18 1.91
CA ILE A 104 22.10 -23.29 1.46
C ILE A 104 23.30 -23.45 2.40
N ASP A 105 24.48 -23.76 1.86
CA ASP A 105 25.72 -23.76 2.65
C ASP A 105 26.05 -22.34 3.11
N THR A 106 25.83 -22.09 4.41
CA THR A 106 26.08 -20.81 5.08
C THR A 106 27.53 -20.63 5.54
N SER A 107 28.40 -21.60 5.29
CA SER A 107 29.78 -21.58 5.80
C SER A 107 30.64 -20.56 5.05
N ASP A 108 31.27 -19.64 5.78
CA ASP A 108 32.25 -18.67 5.27
C ASP A 108 31.82 -17.94 3.98
N ILE A 109 30.75 -17.15 4.05
CA ILE A 109 30.29 -16.31 2.94
C ILE A 109 30.96 -14.92 3.05
N PRO A 110 31.91 -14.56 2.16
CA PRO A 110 32.61 -13.28 2.24
C PRO A 110 31.80 -12.11 1.65
N ASP A 111 31.08 -12.35 0.55
CA ASP A 111 30.44 -11.30 -0.26
C ASP A 111 29.08 -11.75 -0.80
N GLU A 112 28.22 -10.78 -1.13
CA GLU A 112 26.92 -11.01 -1.81
C GLU A 112 27.09 -11.81 -3.12
N LYS A 113 28.18 -11.55 -3.87
CA LYS A 113 28.46 -12.26 -5.13
C LYS A 113 28.66 -13.75 -4.92
N THR A 114 29.34 -14.14 -3.84
CA THR A 114 29.61 -15.55 -3.51
C THR A 114 28.32 -16.24 -3.06
N LEU A 115 27.51 -15.56 -2.26
CA LEU A 115 26.19 -16.06 -1.88
C LEU A 115 25.30 -16.29 -3.11
N LEU A 116 25.24 -15.31 -4.01
CA LEU A 116 24.46 -15.44 -5.25
C LEU A 116 24.94 -16.61 -6.10
N LYS A 117 26.25 -16.87 -6.16
CA LYS A 117 26.81 -18.01 -6.88
C LYS A 117 26.33 -19.34 -6.29
N ARG A 118 26.42 -19.52 -4.97
CA ARG A 118 25.95 -20.75 -4.29
C ARG A 118 24.45 -20.96 -4.46
N VAL A 119 23.64 -19.90 -4.33
CA VAL A 119 22.19 -19.99 -4.55
C VAL A 119 21.87 -20.37 -6.00
N LYS A 120 22.63 -19.88 -6.99
CA LYS A 120 22.45 -20.27 -8.39
C LYS A 120 22.80 -21.73 -8.65
N GLU A 121 23.83 -22.25 -7.99
CA GLU A 121 24.22 -23.67 -8.08
C GLU A 121 23.13 -24.62 -7.59
N LEU A 122 22.21 -24.16 -6.73
CA LEU A 122 21.06 -24.95 -6.27
C LEU A 122 19.88 -25.00 -7.26
N ILE A 123 19.84 -24.09 -8.24
CA ILE A 123 18.74 -23.96 -9.21
C ILE A 123 19.10 -24.60 -10.57
N GLN A 124 20.39 -24.78 -10.85
CA GLN A 124 20.92 -25.41 -12.08
C GLN A 124 21.00 -26.92 -11.95
#